data_AF-A0A349ILD1-F1
#
_entry.id   AF-A0A349ILD1-F1
#
_cell.length_a   1.000
_cell.length_b   1.000
_cell.length_c   1.000
_cell.angle_alpha   90.00
_cell.angle_beta   90.00
_cell.angle_gamma   90.00
#
_symmetry.space_group_name_H-M   'P 1'
#
loop_
_entity.id
_entity.type
_entity.pdbx_description
1 polymer ?
#
loop_
_entity_poly.entity_id
_entity_poly.type
_entity_poly.pdbx_seq_one_letter_code
_entity_poly.pdbx_strand_id
1 'polypeptide(L)'
;MSMKMEFPDEYVNILKSYAESNHTTVETVLADTLEFLELKNEAFQHYKVVVEGPKDYLNDAEELNAAAVRQLYMDLFGEDTVGDEIHCYYDPDKSDFLYLDICYDAEVPLWNVIEMFQNKIPGMELSGEVLSLFYVHNRFDGHHDDLVATQEWLDTDPDDRNTTAGYYESIFDDREQEEFLDDAFYDDDTDGEED
;
A
#
# COMPACT_ATOMS: atom_id res chain seq x y z
N MET A 1 -10.38 -34.74 -14.41
CA MET A 1 -11.68 -34.48 -13.75
C MET A 1 -11.55 -33.10 -13.14
N SER A 2 -12.27 -32.12 -13.67
CA SER A 2 -12.23 -30.75 -13.14
C SER A 2 -13.23 -30.69 -11.98
N MET A 3 -12.76 -30.54 -10.74
CA MET A 3 -13.61 -30.18 -9.62
C MET A 3 -14.08 -28.74 -9.88
N LYS A 4 -15.31 -28.57 -10.37
CA LYS A 4 -16.00 -27.30 -10.24
C LYS A 4 -16.17 -27.08 -8.74
N MET A 5 -15.40 -26.17 -8.15
CA MET A 5 -15.76 -25.61 -6.85
C MET A 5 -17.11 -24.90 -7.02
N GLU A 6 -18.19 -25.56 -6.62
CA GLU A 6 -19.50 -24.92 -6.52
C GLU A 6 -19.52 -24.18 -5.18
N PHE A 7 -19.12 -22.91 -5.22
CA PHE A 7 -19.37 -22.00 -4.10
C PHE A 7 -20.89 -21.88 -3.89
N PRO A 8 -21.38 -21.83 -2.63
CA PRO A 8 -22.81 -21.66 -2.40
C PRO A 8 -23.33 -20.36 -3.04
N ASP A 9 -24.54 -20.39 -3.59
CA ASP A 9 -25.12 -19.28 -4.39
C ASP A 9 -25.10 -17.93 -3.66
N GLU A 10 -25.26 -17.93 -2.33
CA GLU A 10 -25.21 -16.74 -1.48
C GLU A 10 -23.82 -16.07 -1.52
N TYR A 11 -22.74 -16.85 -1.50
CA TYR A 11 -21.37 -16.33 -1.62
C TYR A 11 -21.11 -15.75 -3.01
N VAL A 12 -21.58 -16.44 -4.06
CA VAL A 12 -21.46 -15.95 -5.44
C VAL A 12 -22.18 -14.60 -5.62
N ASN A 13 -23.33 -14.43 -4.97
CA ASN A 13 -24.06 -13.16 -5.01
C ASN A 13 -23.33 -12.04 -4.26
N ILE A 14 -22.73 -12.33 -3.09
CA ILE A 14 -21.91 -11.35 -2.36
C ILE A 14 -20.71 -10.91 -3.22
N LEU A 15 -20.00 -11.86 -3.84
CA LEU A 15 -18.85 -11.58 -4.70
C LEU A 15 -19.26 -10.78 -5.94
N LYS A 16 -20.42 -11.06 -6.53
CA LYS A 16 -20.98 -10.26 -7.64
C LYS A 16 -21.30 -8.83 -7.21
N SER A 17 -21.98 -8.64 -6.08
CA SER A 17 -22.29 -7.30 -5.59
C SER A 17 -21.03 -6.50 -5.26
N TYR A 18 -20.01 -7.16 -4.72
CA TYR A 18 -18.69 -6.57 -4.49
C TYR A 18 -17.98 -6.21 -5.80
N ALA A 19 -17.96 -7.14 -6.77
CA ALA A 19 -17.38 -6.95 -8.09
C ALA A 19 -18.05 -5.78 -8.85
N GLU A 20 -19.39 -5.69 -8.81
CA GLU A 20 -20.15 -4.59 -9.40
C GLU A 20 -19.84 -3.25 -8.74
N SER A 21 -19.74 -3.23 -7.41
CA SER A 21 -19.48 -1.99 -6.65
C SER A 21 -18.05 -1.46 -6.86
N ASN A 22 -17.08 -2.36 -7.09
CA ASN A 22 -15.67 -2.02 -7.28
C ASN A 22 -15.22 -2.07 -8.75
N HIS A 23 -16.17 -2.10 -9.69
CA HIS A 23 -15.89 -2.20 -11.12
C HIS A 23 -14.78 -3.24 -11.40
N THR A 24 -15.02 -4.51 -11.04
CA THR A 24 -14.04 -5.60 -11.14
C THR A 24 -14.76 -6.88 -11.61
N THR A 25 -14.04 -7.87 -12.15
CA THR A 25 -14.63 -9.17 -12.51
C THR A 25 -14.73 -10.11 -11.30
N VAL A 26 -15.75 -10.99 -11.27
CA VAL A 26 -15.94 -11.94 -10.15
C VAL A 26 -14.73 -12.87 -9.99
N GLU A 27 -14.13 -13.28 -11.10
CA GLU A 27 -12.92 -14.10 -11.13
C GLU A 27 -11.73 -13.37 -10.47
N THR A 28 -11.57 -12.07 -10.71
CA THR A 28 -10.53 -11.25 -10.09
C THR A 28 -10.76 -11.14 -8.59
N VAL A 29 -11.98 -10.78 -8.16
CA VAL A 29 -12.33 -10.71 -6.71
C VAL A 29 -12.04 -12.02 -5.99
N LEU A 30 -12.37 -13.16 -6.60
CA LEU A 30 -12.12 -14.48 -6.02
C LEU A 30 -10.62 -14.74 -5.82
N ALA A 31 -9.81 -14.45 -6.85
CA ALA A 31 -8.37 -14.63 -6.77
C ALA A 31 -7.74 -13.70 -5.72
N ASP A 32 -8.06 -12.40 -5.79
CA ASP A 32 -7.58 -11.37 -4.88
C ASP A 32 -7.93 -11.70 -3.43
N THR A 33 -9.15 -12.18 -3.17
CA THR A 33 -9.59 -12.55 -1.81
C THR A 33 -8.81 -13.74 -1.26
N LEU A 34 -8.47 -14.73 -2.10
CA LEU A 34 -7.68 -15.88 -1.66
C LEU A 34 -6.25 -15.48 -1.30
N GLU A 35 -5.60 -14.70 -2.18
CA GLU A 35 -4.26 -14.17 -1.94
C GLU A 35 -4.24 -13.28 -0.70
N PHE A 36 -5.26 -12.44 -0.52
CA PHE A 36 -5.44 -11.62 0.67
C PHE A 36 -5.48 -12.50 1.94
N LEU A 37 -6.27 -13.56 1.95
CA LEU A 37 -6.40 -14.43 3.12
C LEU A 37 -5.07 -15.12 3.48
N GLU A 38 -4.22 -15.38 2.49
CA GLU A 38 -2.89 -15.95 2.69
C GLU A 38 -1.90 -14.94 3.28
N LEU A 39 -1.93 -13.68 2.82
CA LEU A 39 -0.91 -12.67 3.14
C LEU A 39 -1.35 -11.64 4.19
N LYS A 40 -2.62 -11.56 4.58
CA LYS A 40 -3.19 -10.48 5.42
C LYS A 40 -2.49 -10.20 6.75
N ASN A 41 -1.75 -11.17 7.30
CA ASN A 41 -1.05 -11.03 8.59
C ASN A 41 0.46 -10.79 8.41
N GLU A 42 0.93 -10.71 7.16
CA GLU A 42 2.33 -10.46 6.83
C GLU A 42 2.63 -8.96 6.80
N ALA A 43 3.91 -8.63 6.92
CA ALA A 43 4.42 -7.28 6.84
C ALA A 43 5.62 -7.27 5.89
N PHE A 44 5.77 -6.19 5.14
CA PHE A 44 6.82 -6.03 4.13
C PHE A 44 7.45 -4.65 4.25
N GLN A 45 8.71 -4.51 3.84
CA GLN A 45 9.36 -3.21 3.71
C GLN A 45 9.13 -2.60 2.33
N HIS A 46 8.96 -3.43 1.30
CA HIS A 46 8.91 -2.98 -0.08
C HIS A 46 7.56 -3.35 -0.72
N TYR A 47 6.82 -2.33 -1.11
CA TYR A 47 5.55 -2.47 -1.82
C TYR A 47 5.61 -1.80 -3.19
N LYS A 48 5.10 -2.50 -4.20
CA LYS A 48 4.86 -1.92 -5.52
C LYS A 48 3.37 -1.88 -5.79
N VAL A 49 2.79 -0.70 -6.01
CA VAL A 49 1.35 -0.55 -6.19
C VAL A 49 1.05 -0.11 -7.62
N VAL A 50 0.10 -0.77 -8.27
CA VAL A 50 -0.47 -0.36 -9.56
C VAL A 50 -1.94 -0.02 -9.37
N VAL A 51 -2.34 1.14 -9.86
CA VAL A 51 -3.73 1.61 -9.80
C VAL A 51 -4.21 1.93 -11.21
N GLU A 52 -5.20 1.17 -11.69
CA GLU A 52 -5.93 1.49 -12.92
C GLU A 52 -6.93 2.61 -12.64
N GLY A 53 -6.97 3.64 -13.49
CA GLY A 53 -7.90 4.74 -13.32
C GLY A 53 -7.74 5.43 -11.96
N PRO A 54 -6.54 5.93 -11.61
CA PRO A 54 -6.25 6.46 -10.27
C PRO A 54 -7.19 7.59 -9.83
N LYS A 55 -7.82 8.29 -10.78
CA LYS A 55 -8.81 9.33 -10.50
C LYS A 55 -10.11 8.79 -9.91
N ASP A 56 -10.48 7.55 -10.20
CA ASP A 56 -11.73 6.95 -9.72
C ASP A 56 -11.75 6.73 -8.20
N TYR A 57 -10.57 6.72 -7.57
CA TYR A 57 -10.39 6.58 -6.12
C TYR A 57 -10.24 7.92 -5.40
N LEU A 58 -10.16 9.03 -6.13
CA LEU A 58 -9.94 10.37 -5.57
C LEU A 58 -11.24 11.20 -5.62
N ASN A 59 -11.50 11.96 -4.56
CA ASN A 59 -12.59 12.93 -4.57
C ASN A 59 -12.22 14.13 -5.44
N ASP A 60 -13.19 14.65 -6.21
CA ASP A 60 -13.04 15.83 -7.08
C ASP A 60 -11.90 15.72 -8.13
N ALA A 61 -11.63 14.49 -8.60
CA ALA A 61 -10.50 14.18 -9.48
C ALA A 61 -10.56 14.78 -10.91
N GLU A 62 -11.73 15.26 -11.33
CA GLU A 62 -11.92 15.88 -12.66
C GLU A 62 -11.06 17.13 -12.83
N GLU A 63 -10.79 17.87 -11.74
CA GLU A 63 -9.99 19.10 -11.76
C GLU A 63 -8.49 18.86 -11.55
N LEU A 64 -8.09 17.63 -11.19
CA LEU A 64 -6.71 17.30 -10.87
C LEU A 64 -5.86 17.07 -12.12
N ASN A 65 -4.71 17.73 -12.17
CA ASN A 65 -3.66 17.43 -13.15
C ASN A 65 -2.83 16.20 -12.70
N ALA A 66 -2.05 15.61 -13.62
CA ALA A 66 -1.26 14.41 -13.32
C ALA A 66 -0.30 14.59 -12.13
N ALA A 67 0.33 15.77 -11.99
CA ALA A 67 1.23 16.04 -10.87
C ALA A 67 0.49 16.10 -9.52
N ALA A 68 -0.71 16.67 -9.48
CA ALA A 68 -1.56 16.70 -8.30
C ALA A 68 -2.05 15.29 -7.91
N VAL A 69 -2.40 14.46 -8.90
CA VAL A 69 -2.73 13.05 -8.66
C VAL A 69 -1.53 12.33 -8.03
N ARG A 70 -0.33 12.46 -8.61
CA ARG A 70 0.88 11.83 -8.04
C ARG A 70 1.13 12.26 -6.60
N GLN A 71 1.05 13.55 -6.32
CA GLN A 71 1.27 14.08 -4.97
C GLN A 71 0.26 13.52 -3.97
N LEU A 72 -1.04 13.50 -4.30
CA LEU A 72 -2.07 12.96 -3.40
C LEU A 72 -1.85 11.49 -3.08
N TYR A 73 -1.42 10.69 -4.06
CA TYR A 73 -1.09 9.29 -3.81
C TYR A 73 0.18 9.16 -2.96
N MET A 74 1.22 9.95 -3.22
CA MET A 74 2.40 9.92 -2.36
C MET A 74 2.08 10.33 -0.92
N ASP A 75 1.22 11.35 -0.74
CA ASP A 75 0.78 11.78 0.58
C ASP A 75 -0.05 10.68 1.26
N LEU A 76 -0.96 10.01 0.54
CA LEU A 76 -1.74 8.89 1.07
C LEU A 76 -0.88 7.74 1.62
N PHE A 77 0.28 7.51 1.01
CA PHE A 77 1.19 6.43 1.39
C PHE A 77 2.38 6.88 2.25
N GLY A 78 2.59 8.18 2.46
CA GLY A 78 3.77 8.73 3.15
C GLY A 78 3.45 9.68 4.31
N GLU A 79 2.21 10.19 4.44
CA GLU A 79 1.85 11.14 5.50
C GLU A 79 1.80 10.47 6.89
N ASP A 80 1.47 9.18 6.95
CA ASP A 80 1.30 8.41 8.20
C ASP A 80 2.42 7.39 8.46
N THR A 81 3.41 7.26 7.57
CA THR A 81 4.45 6.22 7.63
C THR A 81 5.86 6.83 7.56
N VAL A 82 6.83 6.20 8.23
CA VAL A 82 8.07 6.84 8.72
C VAL A 82 9.24 6.50 7.80
N GLY A 83 9.89 7.53 7.23
CA GLY A 83 11.19 7.38 6.56
C GLY A 83 11.12 6.87 5.12
N ASP A 84 9.94 6.91 4.53
CA ASP A 84 9.66 6.14 3.32
C ASP A 84 10.17 6.85 2.08
N GLU A 85 10.85 6.09 1.24
CA GLU A 85 11.16 6.49 -0.13
C GLU A 85 9.99 6.09 -1.02
N ILE A 86 9.27 7.08 -1.53
CA ILE A 86 8.12 6.88 -2.41
C ILE A 86 8.41 7.48 -3.77
N HIS A 87 8.38 6.64 -4.80
CA HIS A 87 8.39 7.04 -6.20
C HIS A 87 7.00 6.82 -6.77
N CYS A 88 6.42 7.86 -7.37
CA CYS A 88 5.12 7.81 -8.00
C CYS A 88 5.25 8.18 -9.47
N TYR A 89 4.83 7.29 -10.36
CA TYR A 89 4.78 7.52 -11.80
C TYR A 89 3.33 7.51 -12.29
N TYR A 90 2.95 8.55 -13.03
CA TYR A 90 1.65 8.63 -13.68
C TYR A 90 1.70 9.54 -14.91
N ASP A 91 1.31 9.01 -16.07
CA ASP A 91 1.19 9.74 -17.33
C ASP A 91 -0.12 9.35 -18.05
N PRO A 92 -1.22 10.11 -17.85
CA PRO A 92 -2.51 9.79 -18.46
C PRO A 92 -2.49 9.87 -19.99
N ASP A 93 -1.51 10.53 -20.62
CA ASP A 93 -1.40 10.59 -22.08
C ASP A 93 -0.80 9.30 -22.68
N LYS A 94 -0.02 8.54 -21.89
CA LYS A 94 0.55 7.24 -22.29
C LYS A 94 -0.30 6.07 -21.83
N SER A 95 -0.71 6.08 -20.57
CA SER A 95 -1.45 4.98 -19.93
C SER A 95 -2.16 5.49 -18.68
N ASP A 96 -3.45 5.15 -18.51
CA ASP A 96 -4.20 5.57 -17.31
C ASP A 96 -3.95 4.64 -16.10
N PHE A 97 -2.68 4.31 -15.88
CA PHE A 97 -2.19 3.55 -14.75
C PHE A 97 -1.22 4.41 -13.94
N LEU A 98 -1.42 4.43 -12.63
CA LEU A 98 -0.48 5.01 -11.67
C LEU A 98 0.32 3.91 -11.00
N TYR A 99 1.61 4.14 -10.88
CA TYR A 99 2.57 3.21 -10.32
C TYR A 99 3.24 3.85 -9.12
N LEU A 100 3.30 3.13 -8.01
CA LEU A 100 4.02 3.52 -6.81
C LEU A 100 5.07 2.46 -6.51
N ASP A 101 6.26 2.92 -6.21
CA ASP A 101 7.32 2.14 -5.62
C ASP A 101 7.61 2.70 -4.23
N ILE A 102 7.35 1.90 -3.20
CA ILE A 102 7.36 2.34 -1.80
C ILE A 102 8.34 1.46 -1.03
N CYS A 103 9.38 2.08 -0.51
CA CYS A 103 10.33 1.44 0.40
C CYS A 103 10.21 2.06 1.78
N TYR A 104 9.64 1.30 2.72
CA TYR A 104 9.50 1.68 4.12
C TYR A 104 10.81 1.41 4.89
N ASP A 105 11.15 2.27 5.85
CA ASP A 105 12.32 2.06 6.72
C ASP A 105 12.16 0.83 7.65
N ALA A 106 10.92 0.45 7.94
CA ALA A 106 10.56 -0.72 8.74
C ALA A 106 9.41 -1.50 8.09
N GLU A 107 9.26 -2.77 8.46
CA GLU A 107 8.16 -3.59 7.94
C GLU A 107 6.79 -2.99 8.31
N VAL A 108 5.99 -2.67 7.31
CA VAL A 108 4.61 -2.20 7.46
C VAL A 108 3.66 -3.37 7.23
N PRO A 109 2.67 -3.62 8.11
CA PRO A 109 1.66 -4.64 7.89
C PRO A 109 0.85 -4.41 6.61
N LEU A 110 0.62 -5.46 5.83
CA LEU A 110 -0.17 -5.39 4.59
C LEU A 110 -1.55 -4.76 4.82
N TRP A 111 -2.16 -5.05 5.98
CA TRP A 111 -3.47 -4.51 6.33
C TRP A 111 -3.50 -2.97 6.34
N ASN A 112 -2.45 -2.32 6.86
CA ASN A 112 -2.36 -0.86 6.92
C ASN A 112 -2.28 -0.25 5.51
N VAL A 113 -1.55 -0.92 4.60
CA VAL A 113 -1.41 -0.48 3.21
C VAL A 113 -2.73 -0.62 2.44
N ILE A 114 -3.45 -1.72 2.64
CA ILE A 114 -4.76 -1.95 1.98
C ILE A 114 -5.83 -0.99 2.49
N GLU A 115 -5.83 -0.62 3.78
CA GLU A 115 -6.81 0.32 4.35
C GLU A 115 -6.81 1.69 3.66
N MET A 116 -5.70 2.09 3.03
CA MET A 116 -5.60 3.31 2.22
C MET A 116 -6.56 3.28 1.01
N PHE A 117 -6.90 2.09 0.51
CA PHE A 117 -7.87 1.87 -0.57
C PHE A 117 -9.13 1.25 0.01
N GLN A 118 -9.91 2.07 0.73
CA GLN A 118 -11.02 1.67 1.61
C GLN A 118 -12.07 0.69 1.03
N ASN A 119 -12.15 0.53 -0.30
CA ASN A 119 -13.24 -0.22 -0.94
C ASN A 119 -12.80 -1.46 -1.73
N LYS A 120 -11.51 -1.61 -2.07
CA LYS A 120 -11.02 -2.63 -3.00
C LYS A 120 -9.89 -3.46 -2.41
N ILE A 121 -10.05 -4.79 -2.40
CA ILE A 121 -8.94 -5.73 -2.14
C ILE A 121 -8.10 -5.78 -3.42
N PRO A 122 -6.81 -5.43 -3.37
CA PRO A 122 -5.95 -5.53 -4.54
C PRO A 122 -5.63 -6.99 -4.87
N GLY A 123 -5.28 -7.25 -6.12
CA GLY A 123 -4.53 -8.45 -6.44
C GLY A 123 -3.13 -8.40 -5.83
N MET A 124 -2.58 -9.55 -5.45
CA MET A 124 -1.31 -9.64 -4.75
C MET A 124 -0.34 -10.61 -5.44
N GLU A 125 0.89 -10.18 -5.61
CA GLU A 125 1.97 -11.03 -6.12
C GLU A 125 3.24 -10.80 -5.29
N LEU A 126 3.73 -11.86 -4.65
CA LEU A 126 4.97 -11.83 -3.87
C LEU A 126 6.14 -12.28 -4.74
N SER A 127 7.12 -11.39 -4.94
CA SER A 127 8.35 -11.68 -5.67
C SER A 127 9.57 -11.37 -4.81
N GLY A 128 10.17 -12.42 -4.24
CA GLY A 128 11.25 -12.26 -3.26
C GLY A 128 10.74 -11.60 -1.99
N GLU A 129 11.25 -10.40 -1.69
CA GLU A 129 10.87 -9.59 -0.52
C GLU A 129 9.92 -8.43 -0.89
N VAL A 130 9.53 -8.31 -2.16
CA VAL A 130 8.67 -7.24 -2.67
C VAL A 130 7.25 -7.75 -2.85
N LEU A 131 6.28 -7.06 -2.25
CA LEU A 131 4.86 -7.34 -2.46
C LEU A 131 4.26 -6.36 -3.48
N SER A 132 3.82 -6.89 -4.62
CA SER A 132 3.10 -6.13 -5.64
C SER A 132 1.59 -6.16 -5.38
N LEU A 133 0.95 -4.99 -5.40
CA LEU A 133 -0.49 -4.78 -5.23
C LEU A 133 -1.10 -4.23 -6.52
N PHE A 134 -2.15 -4.88 -7.03
CA PHE A 134 -2.79 -4.53 -8.31
C PHE A 134 -4.26 -4.13 -8.10
N TYR A 135 -4.55 -2.83 -8.21
CA TYR A 135 -5.90 -2.28 -8.17
C TYR A 135 -6.48 -2.14 -9.59
N VAL A 136 -6.67 -3.27 -10.28
CA VAL A 136 -7.09 -3.32 -11.69
C VAL A 136 -8.48 -3.94 -11.87
N HIS A 137 -9.18 -3.61 -12.95
CA HIS A 137 -10.52 -4.12 -13.28
C HIS A 137 -10.52 -5.64 -13.52
N ASN A 138 -9.52 -6.12 -14.25
CA ASN A 138 -9.41 -7.54 -14.61
C ASN A 138 -7.94 -7.97 -14.75
N ARG A 139 -7.47 -8.86 -13.88
CA ARG A 139 -6.10 -9.38 -13.95
C ARG A 139 -5.88 -10.43 -15.05
N PHE A 140 -6.96 -10.98 -15.61
CA PHE A 140 -6.91 -12.10 -16.55
C PHE A 140 -7.14 -11.68 -18.01
N ASP A 141 -7.17 -10.38 -18.30
CA ASP A 141 -7.35 -9.87 -19.66
C ASP A 141 -6.10 -9.93 -20.54
N GLY A 142 -4.96 -10.32 -19.96
CA GLY A 142 -3.67 -10.43 -20.64
C GLY A 142 -2.79 -9.19 -20.51
N HIS A 143 -3.25 -8.15 -19.82
CA HIS A 143 -2.45 -6.95 -19.55
C HIS A 143 -1.62 -7.04 -18.26
N HIS A 144 -1.84 -8.05 -17.41
CA HIS A 144 -1.05 -8.25 -16.18
C HIS A 144 0.46 -8.36 -16.46
N ASP A 145 0.85 -9.14 -17.46
CA ASP A 145 2.26 -9.28 -17.85
C ASP A 145 2.86 -7.95 -18.35
N ASP A 146 2.05 -7.13 -19.03
CA ASP A 146 2.45 -5.79 -19.49
C ASP A 146 2.62 -4.81 -18.31
N LEU A 147 1.77 -4.92 -17.28
CA LEU A 147 1.85 -4.11 -16.05
C LEU A 147 3.11 -4.46 -15.25
N VAL A 148 3.40 -5.75 -15.09
CA VAL A 148 4.62 -6.23 -14.41
C VAL A 148 5.86 -5.77 -15.18
N ALA A 149 5.88 -5.93 -16.51
CA ALA A 149 7.00 -5.46 -17.33
C ALA A 149 7.17 -3.92 -17.28
N THR A 150 6.08 -3.18 -17.15
CA THR A 150 6.12 -1.71 -17.00
C THR A 150 6.68 -1.31 -15.64
N GLN A 151 6.33 -2.01 -14.56
CA GLN A 151 6.95 -1.82 -13.24
C GLN A 151 8.46 -2.04 -13.27
N GLU A 152 8.93 -3.11 -13.92
CA GLU A 152 10.38 -3.38 -14.05
C GLU A 152 11.11 -2.29 -14.89
N TRP A 153 10.43 -1.73 -15.89
CA TRP A 153 11.00 -0.63 -16.69
C TRP A 153 11.11 0.68 -15.90
N LEU A 154 10.12 0.99 -15.05
CA LEU A 154 10.09 2.20 -14.23
C LEU A 154 11.24 2.27 -13.22
N ASP A 155 11.72 1.13 -12.71
CA ASP A 155 12.90 1.04 -11.84
C ASP A 155 14.20 1.55 -12.53
N THR A 156 14.20 1.72 -13.86
CA THR A 156 15.42 1.94 -14.65
C THR A 156 15.67 3.40 -15.05
N ASP A 157 14.66 4.30 -15.03
CA ASP A 157 14.81 5.69 -15.50
C ASP A 157 14.14 6.73 -14.57
N PRO A 158 14.90 7.33 -13.62
CA PRO A 158 14.37 8.24 -12.61
C PRO A 158 14.13 9.69 -13.07
N ASP A 159 14.45 10.06 -14.33
CA ASP A 159 14.43 11.46 -14.81
C ASP A 159 13.21 11.80 -15.69
N ASP A 160 12.16 10.97 -15.68
CA ASP A 160 10.91 11.25 -16.39
C ASP A 160 10.07 12.31 -15.62
N ARG A 161 9.53 13.30 -16.36
CA ARG A 161 8.64 14.35 -15.82
C ARG A 161 7.31 13.80 -15.30
N ASN A 162 7.07 12.53 -15.56
CA ASN A 162 5.93 11.76 -15.10
C ASN A 162 6.18 11.04 -13.78
N THR A 163 7.39 11.16 -13.24
CA THR A 163 7.78 10.67 -11.93
C THR A 163 7.79 11.82 -10.93
N THR A 164 7.29 11.57 -9.73
CA THR A 164 7.48 12.41 -8.55
C THR A 164 8.07 11.50 -7.47
N ALA A 165 9.18 11.92 -6.87
CA ALA A 165 9.81 11.21 -5.77
C ALA A 165 9.77 12.07 -4.51
N GLY A 166 9.54 11.45 -3.37
CA GLY A 166 9.37 12.13 -2.09
C GLY A 166 10.01 11.32 -0.98
N TYR A 167 10.50 12.06 0.02
CA TYR A 167 10.94 11.51 1.30
C TYR A 167 10.11 12.19 2.38
N TYR A 168 9.43 11.40 3.19
CA TYR A 168 8.55 11.90 4.24
C TYR A 168 9.28 11.79 5.60
N GLU A 169 9.61 12.94 6.19
CA GLU A 169 10.24 13.03 7.51
C GLU A 169 9.22 12.76 8.62
N SER A 170 9.61 12.01 9.64
CA SER A 170 8.77 11.63 10.79
C SER A 170 8.11 12.85 11.47
N ILE A 171 6.80 12.76 11.70
CA ILE A 171 6.08 13.62 12.66
C ILE A 171 6.03 13.03 14.07
N PHE A 172 6.46 11.78 14.26
CA PHE A 172 6.66 11.16 15.56
C PHE A 172 8.08 11.51 16.04
N ASP A 173 8.19 12.59 16.81
CA ASP A 173 9.39 12.91 17.60
C ASP A 173 9.54 11.82 18.67
N ASP A 174 10.60 11.02 18.62
CA ASP A 174 11.01 10.03 19.64
C ASP A 174 11.41 10.72 20.97
N ARG A 175 10.58 11.62 21.47
CA ARG A 175 10.79 12.38 22.72
C ARG A 175 9.73 12.15 23.79
N GLU A 176 8.96 11.07 23.72
CA GLU A 176 8.04 10.68 24.81
C GLU A 176 8.18 9.22 25.29
N GLN A 177 9.35 8.59 25.13
CA GLN A 177 9.65 7.29 25.76
C GLN A 177 11.04 7.24 26.41
N GLU A 178 11.35 8.17 27.31
CA GLU A 178 12.42 7.97 28.31
C GLU A 178 12.22 8.95 29.49
N GLU A 179 11.31 8.61 30.42
CA GLU A 179 11.38 8.99 31.85
C GLU A 179 10.09 8.52 32.56
N PHE A 180 9.91 7.21 32.71
CA PHE A 180 9.09 6.72 33.81
C PHE A 180 9.65 5.39 34.30
N LEU A 181 9.96 5.36 35.60
CA LEU A 181 10.36 4.24 36.44
C LEU A 181 11.87 4.04 36.64
N ASP A 182 12.46 4.88 37.49
CA ASP A 182 13.29 4.35 38.58
C ASP A 182 13.00 5.12 39.88
N ASP A 183 11.77 4.94 40.38
CA ASP A 183 11.42 5.30 41.75
C ASP A 183 11.87 4.15 42.67
N ALA A 184 13.18 4.10 42.95
CA ALA A 184 13.72 3.31 44.04
C ALA A 184 13.92 4.20 45.27
N PHE A 185 12.80 4.53 45.90
CA PHE A 185 12.75 4.95 47.30
C PHE A 185 13.45 3.89 48.17
N TYR A 186 14.63 4.22 48.70
CA TYR A 186 15.11 3.68 49.97
C TYR A 186 15.61 4.84 50.83
N ASP A 187 14.71 5.26 51.72
CA ASP A 187 14.96 5.99 52.95
C ASP A 187 15.77 5.07 53.89
N ASP A 188 16.92 5.52 54.40
CA ASP A 188 17.33 5.27 55.80
C ASP A 188 18.50 6.16 56.21
N ASP A 189 18.35 6.74 57.39
CA ASP A 189 19.19 7.71 58.09
C ASP A 189 20.62 7.22 58.41
N THR A 190 21.56 8.18 58.58
CA THR A 190 22.41 8.42 59.79
C THR A 190 23.88 8.81 59.54
N ASP A 191 24.22 9.95 60.17
CA ASP A 191 25.45 10.35 60.88
C ASP A 191 26.83 10.50 60.19
N GLY A 192 27.46 11.67 60.40
CA GLY A 192 28.93 11.79 60.45
C GLY A 192 29.50 13.17 60.08
N GLU A 193 30.11 13.84 61.06
CA GLU A 193 30.82 15.13 61.02
C GLU A 193 32.11 15.19 60.15
N GLU A 194 32.73 16.37 60.16
CA GLU A 194 34.06 16.83 59.69
C GLU A 194 34.01 17.55 58.32
N ASP A 195 34.27 18.86 58.20
CA ASP A 195 35.34 19.72 58.78
C ASP A 195 34.85 21.12 59.24
#